data_AF-A0A956YSS8-F1
#
_entry.id   AF-A0A956YSS8-F1
#
_cell.length_a   1.000
_cell.length_b   1.000
_cell.length_c   1.000
_cell.angle_alpha   90.00
_cell.angle_beta   90.00
_cell.angle_gamma   90.00
#
_symmetry.space_group_name_H-M   'P 1'
#
loop_
_entity.id
_entity.type
_entity.pdbx_description
1 polymer ?
#
loop_
_entity_poly.entity_id
_entity_poly.type
_entity_poly.pdbx_seq_one_letter_code
_entity_poly.pdbx_strand_id
1 'polypeptide(L)'
;TPEVEPFPYDPEHARALLEQSGVSLPIETTLSYRDVVRSYLPQPGVVAQDLQAQLAEIGINVTIDVQESGTFLDNADGGNLSLHLLGWGADYPDATNFLDYHFGAGSSAQFGDKFEEITVPLTEGARLADPDARYPFYVEANTAIRDLVPMVPIAHGGSGVAFKASIAGAHSSPLGNEQFAVMEDPDDDNIVWMQNAEPIGLYCPDETDGESLRACEQVTEGLLAYEVAGTAVVPALAESYEASDDLLTWTFHLRPGVTFHDGSALDANDVVMSYLVQWDASNPLHVGRDGNFTYFQAFFTAFLNAPSE
;
A
#
# COMPACT_ATOMS: atom_id res chain seq x y z
N THR A 1 -11.15 11.03 7.73
CA THR A 1 -10.78 12.45 7.84
C THR A 1 -11.09 12.97 9.24
N PRO A 2 -10.62 14.16 9.68
CA PRO A 2 -10.87 14.67 11.03
C PRO A 2 -12.35 14.85 11.41
N GLU A 3 -13.24 14.88 10.42
CA GLU A 3 -14.69 15.02 10.58
C GLU A 3 -15.40 13.69 10.92
N VAL A 4 -14.70 12.56 10.80
CA VAL A 4 -15.26 11.22 11.04
C VAL A 4 -14.84 10.75 12.43
N GLU A 5 -15.78 10.79 13.36
CA GLU A 5 -15.57 10.32 14.73
C GLU A 5 -15.49 8.77 14.79
N PRO A 6 -14.50 8.20 15.52
CA PRO A 6 -14.40 6.76 15.71
C PRO A 6 -15.46 6.23 16.67
N PHE A 7 -15.71 4.92 16.63
CA PHE A 7 -16.58 4.27 17.62
C PHE A 7 -15.94 4.31 19.01
N PRO A 8 -16.71 4.67 20.07
CA PRO A 8 -16.23 4.56 21.43
C PRO A 8 -16.13 3.10 21.87
N TYR A 9 -15.23 2.83 22.81
CA TYR A 9 -15.20 1.52 23.49
C TYR A 9 -16.39 1.41 24.46
N ASP A 10 -17.41 0.62 24.07
CA ASP A 10 -18.63 0.40 24.85
C ASP A 10 -19.12 -1.07 24.75
N PRO A 11 -18.64 -1.96 25.65
CA PRO A 11 -19.03 -3.36 25.67
C PRO A 11 -20.51 -3.60 26.02
N GLU A 12 -21.17 -2.67 26.72
CA GLU A 12 -22.60 -2.80 27.04
C GLU A 12 -23.44 -2.56 25.79
N HIS A 13 -23.12 -1.50 25.04
CA HIS A 13 -23.77 -1.22 23.77
C HIS A 13 -23.52 -2.32 22.74
N ALA A 14 -22.30 -2.86 22.66
CA ALA A 14 -21.98 -3.98 21.77
C ALA A 14 -22.84 -5.22 22.05
N ARG A 15 -23.05 -5.59 23.33
CA ARG A 15 -23.96 -6.69 23.69
C ARG A 15 -25.40 -6.42 23.27
N ALA A 16 -25.88 -5.20 23.47
CA ALA A 16 -27.24 -4.82 23.08
C ALA A 16 -27.45 -4.95 21.56
N LEU A 17 -26.44 -4.57 20.76
CA LEU A 17 -26.47 -4.75 19.31
C LEU A 17 -26.47 -6.23 18.91
N LEU A 18 -25.66 -7.07 19.57
CA LEU A 18 -25.67 -8.53 19.34
C LEU A 18 -27.05 -9.14 19.65
N GLU A 19 -27.66 -8.78 20.78
CA GLU A 19 -29.03 -9.23 21.11
C GLU A 19 -30.05 -8.76 20.07
N GLN A 20 -29.97 -7.50 19.63
CA GLN A 20 -30.88 -6.93 18.63
C GLN A 20 -30.74 -7.60 17.26
N SER A 21 -29.53 -7.98 16.88
CA SER A 21 -29.25 -8.66 15.61
C SER A 21 -29.87 -10.07 15.52
N GLY A 22 -30.17 -10.69 16.67
CA GLY A 22 -30.73 -12.04 16.73
C GLY A 22 -29.71 -13.16 16.44
N VAL A 23 -28.42 -12.86 16.40
CA VAL A 23 -27.36 -13.87 16.27
C VAL A 23 -27.32 -14.78 17.50
N SER A 24 -26.98 -16.05 17.28
CA SER A 24 -26.80 -17.00 18.38
C SER A 24 -25.39 -16.89 18.94
N LEU A 25 -25.30 -16.83 20.27
CA LEU A 25 -24.02 -16.85 20.99
C LEU A 25 -23.72 -18.25 21.57
N PRO A 26 -22.46 -18.68 21.66
CA PRO A 26 -21.28 -17.92 21.23
C PRO A 26 -21.12 -17.88 19.70
N ILE A 27 -20.56 -16.78 19.18
CA ILE A 27 -20.05 -16.73 17.81
C ILE A 27 -18.64 -17.29 17.84
N GLU A 28 -18.37 -18.33 17.05
CA GLU A 28 -17.04 -18.88 16.85
C GLU A 28 -16.44 -18.24 15.60
N THR A 29 -15.24 -17.66 15.70
CA THR A 29 -14.54 -17.03 14.57
C THR A 29 -13.03 -17.16 14.71
N THR A 30 -12.31 -16.79 13.66
CA THR A 30 -10.85 -16.76 13.62
C THR A 30 -10.37 -15.32 13.46
N LEU A 31 -9.27 -14.98 14.14
CA LEU A 31 -8.51 -13.75 13.93
C LEU A 31 -7.13 -14.10 13.39
N SER A 32 -6.92 -13.84 12.10
CA SER A 32 -5.68 -14.14 11.40
C SER A 32 -4.72 -12.95 11.37
N TYR A 33 -3.41 -13.18 11.53
CA TYR A 33 -2.38 -12.15 11.30
C TYR A 33 -1.03 -12.77 10.89
N ARG A 34 -0.12 -11.93 10.38
CA ARG A 34 1.29 -12.28 10.18
C ARG A 34 2.16 -11.69 11.29
N ASP A 35 3.03 -12.51 11.88
CA ASP A 35 3.87 -12.10 13.02
C ASP A 35 5.14 -11.35 12.56
N VAL A 36 4.92 -10.18 11.98
CA VAL A 36 5.98 -9.31 11.46
C VAL A 36 5.82 -7.91 12.05
N VAL A 37 6.93 -7.32 12.49
CA VAL A 37 6.95 -5.95 13.01
C VAL A 37 6.69 -4.99 11.86
N ARG A 38 5.63 -4.17 11.99
CA ARG A 38 5.29 -3.12 11.02
C ARG A 38 5.03 -1.81 11.74
N SER A 39 5.37 -0.69 11.12
CA SER A 39 5.20 0.64 11.72
C SER A 39 3.76 0.89 12.16
N TYR A 40 2.77 0.45 11.37
CA TYR A 40 1.35 0.58 11.69
C TYR A 40 0.90 -0.29 12.87
N LEU A 41 1.56 -1.43 13.14
CA LEU A 41 1.21 -2.37 14.20
C LEU A 41 2.43 -3.21 14.62
N PRO A 42 3.29 -2.73 15.54
CA PRO A 42 4.56 -3.39 15.85
C PRO A 42 4.45 -4.70 16.64
N GLN A 43 3.32 -4.91 17.33
CA GLN A 43 3.08 -6.08 18.20
C GLN A 43 1.71 -6.70 17.90
N PRO A 44 1.50 -7.27 16.70
CA PRO A 44 0.20 -7.76 16.29
C PRO A 44 -0.32 -8.87 17.20
N GLY A 45 0.56 -9.74 17.72
CA GLY A 45 0.17 -10.81 18.65
C GLY A 45 -0.37 -10.32 19.99
N VAL A 46 0.14 -9.21 20.53
CA VAL A 46 -0.39 -8.61 21.76
C VAL A 46 -1.77 -8.03 21.51
N VAL A 47 -1.93 -7.30 20.41
CA VAL A 47 -3.23 -6.72 20.03
C VAL A 47 -4.26 -7.81 19.72
N ALA A 48 -3.86 -8.92 19.09
CA ALA A 48 -4.73 -10.06 18.85
C ALA A 48 -5.23 -10.71 20.15
N GLN A 49 -4.36 -10.84 21.16
CA GLN A 49 -4.73 -11.37 22.48
C GLN A 49 -5.69 -10.43 23.23
N ASP A 50 -5.44 -9.12 23.17
CA ASP A 50 -6.33 -8.12 23.77
C ASP A 50 -7.72 -8.13 23.11
N LEU A 51 -7.78 -8.21 21.77
CA LEU A 51 -9.03 -8.32 21.03
C LEU A 51 -9.75 -9.64 21.33
N GLN A 52 -9.03 -10.76 21.37
CA GLN A 52 -9.60 -12.07 21.76
C GLN A 52 -10.24 -11.99 23.16
N ALA A 53 -9.57 -11.37 24.14
CA ALA A 53 -10.11 -11.21 25.48
C ALA A 53 -11.36 -10.32 25.50
N GLN A 54 -11.33 -9.17 24.84
CA GLN A 54 -12.45 -8.21 24.78
C GLN A 54 -13.68 -8.80 24.06
N LEU A 55 -13.46 -9.53 22.96
CA LEU A 55 -14.53 -10.16 22.19
C LEU A 55 -15.16 -11.34 22.96
N ALA A 56 -14.37 -12.08 23.73
CA ALA A 56 -14.89 -13.14 24.59
C ALA A 56 -15.84 -12.61 25.67
N GLU A 57 -15.61 -11.39 26.16
CA GLU A 57 -16.52 -10.76 27.14
C GLU A 57 -17.93 -10.60 26.60
N ILE A 58 -18.11 -10.40 25.29
CA ILE A 58 -19.42 -10.22 24.64
C ILE A 58 -19.93 -11.48 23.92
N GLY A 59 -19.30 -12.63 24.16
CA GLY A 59 -19.72 -13.92 23.62
C GLY A 59 -19.20 -14.26 22.22
N ILE A 60 -18.13 -13.60 21.78
CA ILE A 60 -17.44 -13.91 20.52
C ILE A 60 -16.13 -14.64 20.87
N ASN A 61 -16.10 -15.94 20.58
CA ASN A 61 -14.95 -16.79 20.80
C ASN A 61 -14.03 -16.72 19.57
N VAL A 62 -12.86 -16.13 19.76
CA VAL A 62 -11.85 -15.94 18.71
C VAL A 62 -10.75 -16.99 18.83
N THR A 63 -10.50 -17.73 17.75
CA THR A 63 -9.29 -18.54 17.59
C THR A 63 -8.21 -17.70 16.91
N ILE A 64 -7.04 -17.55 17.54
CA ILE A 64 -5.90 -16.84 16.94
C ILE A 64 -5.23 -17.76 15.90
N ASP A 65 -5.03 -17.23 14.71
CA ASP A 65 -4.38 -17.90 13.58
C ASP A 65 -3.20 -17.07 13.08
N VAL A 66 -1.99 -17.64 13.12
CA VAL A 66 -0.78 -16.95 12.69
C VAL A 66 -0.30 -17.58 11.39
N GLN A 67 -0.18 -16.77 10.34
CA GLN A 67 0.19 -17.20 9.01
C GLN A 67 1.55 -16.62 8.58
N GLU A 68 2.22 -17.32 7.67
CA GLU A 68 3.38 -16.80 6.95
C GLU A 68 2.94 -15.61 6.06
N SER A 69 3.81 -14.61 5.88
CA SER A 69 3.47 -13.34 5.23
C SER A 69 2.87 -13.46 3.84
N GLY A 70 3.49 -14.20 2.92
CA GLY A 70 2.98 -14.36 1.56
C GLY A 70 1.62 -15.05 1.56
N THR A 71 1.52 -16.16 2.29
CA THR A 71 0.25 -16.91 2.44
C THR A 71 -0.86 -16.05 3.04
N PHE A 72 -0.54 -15.24 4.04
CA PHE A 72 -1.48 -14.33 4.69
C PHE A 72 -2.02 -13.29 3.72
N LEU A 73 -1.14 -12.65 2.94
CA LEU A 73 -1.52 -11.62 1.98
C LEU A 73 -2.40 -12.20 0.87
N ASP A 74 -2.03 -13.36 0.32
CA ASP A 74 -2.85 -14.05 -0.69
C ASP A 74 -4.25 -14.41 -0.15
N ASN A 75 -4.33 -14.86 1.11
CA ASN A 75 -5.61 -15.15 1.76
C ASN A 75 -6.44 -13.89 2.05
N ALA A 76 -5.78 -12.80 2.46
CA ALA A 76 -6.43 -11.52 2.72
C ALA A 76 -7.00 -10.97 1.41
N ASP A 77 -6.20 -10.81 0.37
CA ASP A 77 -6.65 -10.27 -0.93
C ASP A 77 -7.73 -11.13 -1.59
N GLY A 78 -7.66 -12.45 -1.40
CA GLY A 78 -8.69 -13.38 -1.86
C GLY A 78 -10.01 -13.35 -1.07
N GLY A 79 -10.10 -12.58 0.02
CA GLY A 79 -11.29 -12.54 0.88
C GLY A 79 -11.52 -13.85 1.65
N ASN A 80 -10.46 -14.63 1.89
CA ASN A 80 -10.54 -15.97 2.49
C ASN A 80 -10.43 -15.96 4.03
N LEU A 81 -10.24 -14.79 4.62
CA LEU A 81 -10.09 -14.62 6.08
C LEU A 81 -11.42 -14.15 6.71
N SER A 82 -11.64 -14.53 7.96
CA SER A 82 -12.70 -13.95 8.78
C SER A 82 -12.24 -12.60 9.35
N LEU A 83 -11.95 -12.51 10.64
CA LEU A 83 -11.28 -11.33 11.17
C LEU A 83 -9.79 -11.43 10.85
N HIS A 84 -9.16 -10.32 10.53
CA HIS A 84 -7.71 -10.27 10.34
C HIS A 84 -7.11 -8.94 10.79
N LEU A 85 -5.86 -8.97 11.26
CA LEU A 85 -5.08 -7.78 11.56
C LEU A 85 -4.11 -7.50 10.41
N LEU A 86 -4.36 -6.39 9.72
CA LEU A 86 -3.48 -5.86 8.69
C LEU A 86 -3.44 -4.33 8.82
N GLY A 87 -2.52 -3.72 8.07
CA GLY A 87 -2.43 -2.28 7.96
C GLY A 87 -1.62 -1.90 6.73
N TRP A 88 -1.60 -0.60 6.47
CA TRP A 88 -1.01 -0.03 5.27
C TRP A 88 0.00 1.05 5.63
N GLY A 89 1.11 1.09 4.90
CA GLY A 89 2.02 2.23 4.87
C GLY A 89 1.86 2.91 3.51
N ALA A 90 1.88 4.23 3.47
CA ALA A 90 1.68 4.95 2.20
C ALA A 90 2.82 4.64 1.23
N ASP A 91 2.50 4.13 0.03
CA ASP A 91 3.49 3.95 -1.04
C ASP A 91 3.70 5.25 -1.82
N TYR A 92 2.66 6.07 -1.90
CA TYR A 92 2.69 7.42 -2.46
C TYR A 92 1.75 8.35 -1.69
N PRO A 93 2.02 9.67 -1.65
CA PRO A 93 1.42 10.61 -0.72
C PRO A 93 0.06 11.13 -1.22
N ASP A 94 -0.85 10.22 -1.58
CA ASP A 94 -2.17 10.55 -2.08
C ASP A 94 -3.26 9.69 -1.40
N ALA A 95 -4.44 10.28 -1.18
CA ALA A 95 -5.56 9.60 -0.53
C ALA A 95 -5.99 8.31 -1.27
N THR A 96 -5.78 8.25 -2.58
CA THR A 96 -6.09 7.07 -3.41
C THR A 96 -5.30 5.83 -3.00
N ASN A 97 -4.08 5.99 -2.47
CA ASN A 97 -3.28 4.86 -2.00
C ASN A 97 -3.89 4.18 -0.77
N PHE A 98 -4.66 4.91 0.04
CA PHE A 98 -5.37 4.36 1.19
C PHE A 98 -6.81 4.00 0.89
N LEU A 99 -7.50 4.78 0.06
CA LEU A 99 -8.94 4.65 -0.14
C LEU A 99 -9.25 3.85 -1.40
N ASP A 100 -8.88 4.36 -2.57
CA ASP A 100 -9.18 3.72 -3.86
C ASP A 100 -8.56 2.33 -3.99
N TYR A 101 -7.31 2.16 -3.54
CA TYR A 101 -6.63 0.86 -3.58
C TYR A 101 -7.38 -0.22 -2.79
N HIS A 102 -7.87 0.13 -1.60
CA HIS A 102 -8.50 -0.83 -0.68
C HIS A 102 -10.02 -0.94 -0.78
N PHE A 103 -10.70 0.12 -1.23
CA PHE A 103 -12.17 0.19 -1.24
C PHE A 103 -12.75 0.64 -2.58
N GLY A 104 -11.93 0.94 -3.58
CA GLY A 104 -12.39 1.34 -4.91
C GLY A 104 -13.03 0.19 -5.70
N ALA A 105 -13.59 0.50 -6.86
CA ALA A 105 -14.26 -0.49 -7.71
C ALA A 105 -13.31 -1.62 -8.16
N GLY A 106 -12.00 -1.34 -8.27
CA GLY A 106 -10.96 -2.31 -8.63
C GLY A 106 -10.27 -3.00 -7.44
N SER A 107 -10.67 -2.71 -6.19
CA SER A 107 -10.02 -3.30 -5.01
C SER A 107 -10.16 -4.82 -4.95
N SER A 108 -9.25 -5.47 -4.22
CA SER A 108 -9.30 -6.90 -3.93
C SER A 108 -10.54 -7.28 -3.09
N ALA A 109 -10.72 -8.58 -2.85
CA ALA A 109 -11.84 -9.10 -2.06
C ALA A 109 -11.57 -9.02 -0.54
N GLN A 110 -10.51 -8.32 -0.11
CA GLN A 110 -10.07 -8.24 1.28
C GLN A 110 -11.17 -7.85 2.27
N PHE A 111 -12.07 -6.95 1.87
CA PHE A 111 -13.19 -6.49 2.69
C PHE A 111 -14.55 -7.02 2.23
N GLY A 112 -14.55 -8.06 1.39
CA GLY A 112 -15.77 -8.67 0.87
C GLY A 112 -16.46 -7.85 -0.21
N ASP A 113 -17.80 -7.84 -0.17
CA ASP A 113 -18.63 -7.13 -1.14
C ASP A 113 -18.38 -5.60 -1.08
N LYS A 114 -18.35 -4.98 -2.26
CA LYS A 114 -18.13 -3.54 -2.41
C LYS A 114 -19.43 -2.76 -2.14
N PHE A 115 -19.30 -1.59 -1.53
CA PHE A 115 -20.42 -0.69 -1.23
C PHE A 115 -20.43 0.49 -2.22
N GLU A 116 -21.56 0.76 -2.85
CA GLU A 116 -21.70 1.90 -3.78
C GLU A 116 -21.47 3.23 -3.07
N GLU A 117 -21.90 3.34 -1.81
CA GLU A 117 -21.69 4.48 -0.93
C GLU A 117 -20.21 4.79 -0.67
N ILE A 118 -19.31 3.83 -0.94
CA ILE A 118 -17.86 4.02 -0.88
C ILE A 118 -17.29 4.16 -2.29
N THR A 119 -17.60 3.23 -3.20
CA THR A 119 -16.95 3.18 -4.52
C THR A 119 -17.30 4.36 -5.43
N VAL A 120 -18.53 4.89 -5.36
CA VAL A 120 -18.97 6.03 -6.17
C VAL A 120 -18.22 7.31 -5.80
N PRO A 121 -18.19 7.78 -4.54
CA PRO A 121 -17.44 8.99 -4.21
C PRO A 121 -15.95 8.85 -4.49
N LEU A 122 -15.34 7.66 -4.27
CA LEU A 122 -13.94 7.44 -4.65
C LEU A 122 -13.71 7.62 -6.15
N THR A 123 -14.57 7.01 -6.98
CA THR A 123 -14.50 7.14 -8.45
C THR A 123 -14.65 8.57 -8.93
N GLU A 124 -15.59 9.34 -8.36
CA GLU A 124 -15.79 10.74 -8.75
C GLU A 124 -14.66 11.65 -8.24
N GLY A 125 -14.17 11.41 -7.02
CA GLY A 125 -13.01 12.11 -6.46
C GLY A 125 -11.74 11.87 -7.28
N ALA A 126 -11.44 10.63 -7.65
CA ALA A 126 -10.24 10.27 -8.40
C ALA A 126 -10.16 10.90 -9.81
N ARG A 127 -11.28 11.38 -10.37
CA ARG A 127 -11.32 12.07 -11.68
C ARG A 127 -10.91 13.54 -11.64
N LEU A 128 -10.75 14.11 -10.45
CA LEU A 128 -10.43 15.52 -10.27
C LEU A 128 -8.94 15.69 -10.01
N ALA A 129 -8.33 16.68 -10.67
CA ALA A 129 -6.90 16.99 -10.49
C ALA A 129 -6.62 17.89 -9.27
N ASP A 130 -7.61 18.69 -8.85
CA ASP A 130 -7.45 19.65 -7.75
C ASP A 130 -7.72 18.99 -6.38
N PRO A 131 -6.76 18.98 -5.45
CA PRO A 131 -6.93 18.34 -4.14
C PRO A 131 -8.12 18.85 -3.32
N ASP A 132 -8.41 20.15 -3.36
CA ASP A 132 -9.52 20.74 -2.60
C ASP A 132 -10.88 20.29 -3.18
N ALA A 133 -10.96 20.14 -4.51
CA ALA A 133 -12.14 19.61 -5.18
C ALA A 133 -12.37 18.11 -4.89
N ARG A 134 -11.30 17.35 -4.65
CA ARG A 134 -11.36 15.92 -4.28
C ARG A 134 -11.81 15.70 -2.84
N TYR A 135 -11.39 16.58 -1.93
CA TYR A 135 -11.55 16.40 -0.48
C TYR A 135 -12.98 16.04 -0.03
N PRO A 136 -14.06 16.69 -0.50
CA PRO A 136 -15.42 16.35 -0.08
C PRO A 136 -15.82 14.89 -0.38
N PHE A 137 -15.38 14.35 -1.52
CA PHE A 137 -15.65 12.96 -1.88
C PHE A 137 -14.94 11.98 -0.94
N TYR A 138 -13.71 12.30 -0.53
CA TYR A 138 -12.99 11.47 0.45
C TYR A 138 -13.59 11.56 1.86
N VAL A 139 -14.20 12.69 2.24
CA VAL A 139 -15.00 12.76 3.48
C VAL A 139 -16.23 11.86 3.40
N GLU A 140 -16.95 11.88 2.26
CA GLU A 140 -18.11 11.01 2.02
C GLU A 140 -17.72 9.53 2.10
N ALA A 141 -16.68 9.12 1.38
CA ALA A 141 -16.17 7.74 1.41
C ALA A 141 -15.72 7.32 2.83
N ASN A 142 -14.97 8.16 3.55
CA ASN A 142 -14.57 7.86 4.93
C ASN A 142 -15.78 7.73 5.88
N THR A 143 -16.82 8.53 5.67
CA THR A 143 -18.07 8.45 6.44
C THR A 143 -18.78 7.13 6.19
N ALA A 144 -18.87 6.71 4.92
CA ALA A 144 -19.44 5.43 4.54
C ALA A 144 -18.63 4.24 5.08
N ILE A 145 -17.30 4.29 5.04
CA ILE A 145 -16.42 3.29 5.67
C ILE A 145 -16.71 3.19 7.18
N ARG A 146 -16.85 4.33 7.88
CA ARG A 146 -17.23 4.31 9.31
C ARG A 146 -18.59 3.66 9.53
N ASP A 147 -19.59 3.99 8.72
CA ASP A 147 -20.98 3.56 8.96
C ASP A 147 -21.24 2.10 8.55
N LEU A 148 -20.56 1.63 7.50
CA LEU A 148 -20.72 0.27 6.95
C LEU A 148 -19.75 -0.74 7.59
N VAL A 149 -18.69 -0.25 8.24
CA VAL A 149 -17.70 -1.02 8.99
C VAL A 149 -17.09 -2.21 8.21
N PRO A 150 -16.60 -2.02 6.96
CA PRO A 150 -15.83 -3.06 6.28
C PRO A 150 -14.50 -3.36 7.01
N MET A 151 -14.00 -2.38 7.78
CA MET A 151 -12.84 -2.50 8.65
C MET A 151 -12.97 -1.58 9.87
N VAL A 152 -12.16 -1.85 10.90
CA VAL A 152 -12.07 -1.00 12.10
C VAL A 152 -10.64 -0.46 12.23
N PRO A 153 -10.41 0.86 12.05
CA PRO A 153 -9.10 1.45 12.29
C PRO A 153 -8.69 1.30 13.76
N ILE A 154 -7.54 0.68 14.01
CA ILE A 154 -7.03 0.46 15.38
C ILE A 154 -6.05 1.56 15.79
N ALA A 155 -5.09 1.90 14.92
CA ALA A 155 -4.05 2.87 15.23
C ALA A 155 -3.42 3.45 13.95
N HIS A 156 -2.82 4.63 14.10
CA HIS A 156 -1.76 5.11 13.20
C HIS A 156 -0.45 5.02 13.97
N GLY A 157 0.39 4.06 13.60
CA GLY A 157 1.66 3.85 14.28
C GLY A 157 2.71 4.89 13.88
N GLY A 158 3.65 5.16 14.78
CA GLY A 158 4.81 5.98 14.48
C GLY A 158 5.86 5.20 13.69
N SER A 159 6.44 5.82 12.67
CA SER A 159 7.63 5.28 12.00
C SER A 159 8.89 5.80 12.70
N GLY A 160 9.89 4.92 12.84
CA GLY A 160 11.19 5.26 13.42
C GLY A 160 12.28 4.45 12.74
N VAL A 161 13.31 5.16 12.26
CA VAL A 161 14.54 4.59 11.69
C VAL A 161 15.71 4.93 12.60
N ALA A 162 16.64 3.99 12.76
CA ALA A 162 17.82 4.16 13.58
C ALA A 162 19.08 4.04 12.72
N PHE A 163 19.97 5.02 12.83
CA PHE A 163 21.23 5.06 12.08
C PHE A 163 22.41 5.06 13.06
N LYS A 164 23.53 4.48 12.62
CA LYS A 164 24.82 4.69 13.30
C LYS A 164 25.18 6.17 13.16
N ALA A 165 25.65 6.79 14.25
CA ALA A 165 25.91 8.23 14.29
C ALA A 165 26.98 8.71 13.30
N SER A 166 27.80 7.81 12.74
CA SER A 166 28.79 8.14 11.71
C SER A 166 28.19 8.30 10.32
N ILE A 167 27.00 7.77 10.05
CA ILE A 167 26.39 7.81 8.72
C ILE A 167 26.04 9.25 8.36
N ALA A 168 26.72 9.78 7.35
CA ALA A 168 26.42 11.09 6.77
C ALA A 168 25.21 10.98 5.85
N GLY A 169 24.39 12.04 5.79
CA GLY A 169 23.20 12.07 4.92
C GLY A 169 22.02 11.20 5.36
N ALA A 170 22.10 10.56 6.53
CA ALA A 170 21.00 9.79 7.12
C ALA A 170 19.73 10.65 7.27
N HIS A 171 18.60 10.12 6.83
CA HIS A 171 17.32 10.82 6.82
C HIS A 171 16.16 9.81 6.94
N SER A 172 14.98 10.31 7.28
CA SER A 172 13.75 9.52 7.33
C SER A 172 12.74 10.07 6.34
N SER A 173 12.19 9.22 5.48
CA SER A 173 11.07 9.58 4.61
C SER A 173 9.73 9.48 5.37
N PRO A 174 8.77 10.38 5.13
CA PRO A 174 7.39 10.23 5.60
C PRO A 174 6.66 9.01 5.01
N LEU A 175 7.14 8.46 3.88
CA LEU A 175 6.63 7.23 3.26
C LEU A 175 7.36 5.97 3.77
N GLY A 176 8.45 6.14 4.53
CA GLY A 176 9.30 5.03 4.98
C GLY A 176 10.39 4.61 3.99
N ASN A 177 10.50 5.31 2.86
CA ASN A 177 11.47 5.08 1.81
C ASN A 177 12.89 5.49 2.27
N GLU A 178 13.88 4.68 1.91
CA GLU A 178 15.28 5.01 2.09
C GLU A 178 15.90 5.51 0.78
N GLN A 179 16.80 6.49 0.82
CA GLN A 179 17.61 6.87 -0.34
C GLN A 179 19.09 6.67 -0.03
N PHE A 180 19.62 5.46 -0.24
CA PHE A 180 21.01 5.16 0.10
C PHE A 180 22.02 5.91 -0.77
N ALA A 181 21.63 6.33 -1.98
CA ALA A 181 22.48 7.12 -2.88
C ALA A 181 22.95 8.46 -2.29
N VAL A 182 22.28 8.97 -1.25
CA VAL A 182 22.68 10.21 -0.55
C VAL A 182 23.21 9.95 0.87
N MET A 183 23.42 8.68 1.24
CA MET A 183 23.99 8.28 2.51
C MET A 183 25.42 7.78 2.32
N GLU A 184 26.29 8.00 3.31
CA GLU A 184 27.70 7.57 3.25
C GLU A 184 28.16 7.11 4.64
N ASP A 185 28.81 5.93 4.73
CA ASP A 185 29.63 5.59 5.91
C ASP A 185 31.05 6.11 5.67
N PRO A 186 31.54 7.10 6.43
CA PRO A 186 32.89 7.64 6.23
C PRO A 186 33.99 6.61 6.51
N ASP A 187 33.66 5.49 7.16
CA ASP A 187 34.62 4.46 7.55
C ASP A 187 34.63 3.24 6.59
N ASP A 188 33.64 3.09 5.68
CA ASP A 188 33.47 1.92 4.82
C ASP A 188 32.75 2.27 3.50
N ASP A 189 33.11 1.59 2.41
CA ASP A 189 32.41 1.72 1.12
C ASP A 189 31.04 1.00 1.11
N ASN A 190 30.67 0.34 2.22
CA ASN A 190 29.42 -0.41 2.37
C ASN A 190 28.51 0.19 3.44
N ILE A 191 27.22 0.30 3.12
CA ILE A 191 26.16 0.57 4.10
C ILE A 191 25.42 -0.74 4.39
N VAL A 192 25.37 -1.13 5.68
CA VAL A 192 24.58 -2.28 6.12
C VAL A 192 23.23 -1.81 6.64
N TRP A 193 22.16 -2.24 5.98
CA TRP A 193 20.78 -1.92 6.35
C TRP A 193 20.03 -3.15 6.86
N MET A 194 19.15 -2.95 7.85
CA MET A 194 18.29 -3.99 8.40
C MET A 194 16.82 -3.66 8.12
N GLN A 195 16.08 -4.64 7.61
CA GLN A 195 14.64 -4.52 7.37
C GLN A 195 13.85 -5.58 8.14
N ASN A 196 12.52 -5.45 8.12
CA ASN A 196 11.63 -6.17 9.03
C ASN A 196 11.38 -7.63 8.62
N ALA A 197 11.43 -7.94 7.32
CA ALA A 197 11.28 -9.30 6.77
C ALA A 197 12.04 -9.44 5.45
N GLU A 198 12.10 -10.67 4.92
CA GLU A 198 12.64 -10.95 3.59
C GLU A 198 11.67 -10.44 2.50
N PRO A 199 12.16 -9.84 1.39
CA PRO A 199 11.32 -9.51 0.24
C PRO A 199 10.65 -10.76 -0.32
N ILE A 200 9.37 -10.67 -0.69
CA ILE A 200 8.67 -11.81 -1.31
C ILE A 200 9.08 -11.98 -2.78
N GLY A 201 9.63 -10.93 -3.40
CA GLY A 201 10.22 -10.95 -4.72
C GLY A 201 11.02 -9.67 -5.01
N LEU A 202 11.71 -9.64 -6.14
CA LEU A 202 12.54 -8.50 -6.58
C LEU A 202 12.27 -8.13 -8.04
N TYR A 203 11.17 -8.63 -8.62
CA TYR A 203 10.68 -8.10 -9.89
C TYR A 203 9.75 -6.94 -9.59
N CYS A 204 10.38 -5.80 -9.28
CA CYS A 204 9.75 -4.60 -8.72
C CYS A 204 8.38 -4.21 -9.30
N PRO A 205 8.14 -4.30 -10.63
CA PRO A 205 6.83 -3.93 -11.18
C PRO A 205 5.66 -4.83 -10.78
N ASP A 206 5.92 -6.04 -10.28
CA ASP A 206 4.90 -7.01 -9.86
C ASP A 206 4.66 -7.02 -8.34
N GLU A 207 5.53 -6.37 -7.55
CA GLU A 207 5.45 -6.43 -6.09
C GLU A 207 4.57 -5.32 -5.51
N THR A 208 3.94 -5.62 -4.37
CA THR A 208 3.05 -4.67 -3.65
C THR A 208 3.42 -4.49 -2.19
N ASP A 209 4.39 -5.26 -1.67
CA ASP A 209 4.80 -5.17 -0.28
C ASP A 209 6.00 -4.23 -0.07
N GLY A 210 6.01 -3.55 1.08
CA GLY A 210 7.05 -2.58 1.42
C GLY A 210 8.46 -3.18 1.54
N GLU A 211 8.63 -4.45 1.90
CA GLU A 211 9.95 -5.09 2.04
C GLU A 211 10.62 -5.28 0.68
N SER A 212 9.84 -5.64 -0.35
CA SER A 212 10.32 -5.66 -1.74
C SER A 212 10.56 -4.24 -2.28
N LEU A 213 9.61 -3.31 -2.06
CA LEU A 213 9.71 -1.95 -2.60
C LEU A 213 10.92 -1.17 -2.07
N ARG A 214 11.27 -1.32 -0.78
CA ARG A 214 12.46 -0.66 -0.20
C ARG A 214 13.76 -1.07 -0.89
N ALA A 215 13.90 -2.34 -1.27
CA ALA A 215 15.05 -2.81 -2.04
C ALA A 215 15.00 -2.31 -3.49
N CYS A 216 13.82 -2.35 -4.11
CA CYS A 216 13.57 -1.89 -5.47
C CYS A 216 13.92 -0.42 -5.70
N GLU A 217 13.63 0.44 -4.73
CA GLU A 217 13.97 1.87 -4.78
C GLU A 217 15.48 2.13 -4.80
N GLN A 218 16.32 1.16 -4.41
CA GLN A 218 17.78 1.31 -4.44
C GLN A 218 18.41 0.83 -5.75
N VAL A 219 17.68 0.05 -6.55
CA VAL A 219 18.19 -0.61 -7.76
C VAL A 219 17.47 -0.18 -9.03
N THR A 220 16.40 0.60 -8.91
CA THR A 220 15.64 1.18 -10.02
C THR A 220 15.55 2.69 -9.85
N GLU A 221 15.39 3.42 -10.96
CA GLU A 221 15.21 4.87 -10.92
C GLU A 221 14.04 5.26 -11.83
N GLY A 222 13.14 6.12 -11.31
CA GLY A 222 11.96 6.60 -12.04
C GLY A 222 12.23 7.83 -12.89
N LEU A 223 11.25 8.22 -13.71
CA LEU A 223 11.29 9.51 -14.42
C LEU A 223 11.28 10.70 -13.46
N LEU A 224 10.55 10.55 -12.35
CA LEU A 224 10.44 11.48 -11.23
C LEU A 224 10.79 10.74 -9.94
N ALA A 225 11.11 11.49 -8.89
CA ALA A 225 11.37 10.97 -7.55
C ALA A 225 10.73 11.89 -6.49
N TYR A 226 10.77 11.47 -5.23
CA TYR A 226 10.49 12.35 -4.10
C TYR A 226 11.78 12.98 -3.57
N GLU A 227 11.71 14.23 -3.12
CA GLU A 227 12.82 14.88 -2.45
C GLU A 227 13.30 14.10 -1.21
N VAL A 228 14.58 14.21 -0.89
CA VAL A 228 15.16 13.58 0.30
C VAL A 228 14.38 14.01 1.55
N ALA A 229 13.90 13.04 2.32
CA ALA A 229 13.10 13.25 3.54
C ALA A 229 11.74 13.95 3.34
N GLY A 230 11.23 14.02 2.11
CA GLY A 230 9.96 14.68 1.81
C GLY A 230 9.12 13.91 0.79
N THR A 231 8.01 14.52 0.40
CA THR A 231 7.04 13.98 -0.58
C THR A 231 6.86 14.90 -1.78
N ALA A 232 7.62 15.99 -1.86
CA ALA A 232 7.59 16.85 -3.04
C ALA A 232 8.20 16.10 -4.22
N VAL A 233 7.49 16.09 -5.34
CA VAL A 233 7.94 15.46 -6.57
C VAL A 233 9.06 16.30 -7.20
N VAL A 234 10.17 15.66 -7.54
CA VAL A 234 11.35 16.28 -8.16
C VAL A 234 11.78 15.53 -9.43
N PRO A 235 12.47 16.19 -10.37
CA PRO A 235 13.05 15.53 -11.55
C PRO A 235 14.06 14.44 -11.18
N ALA A 236 14.05 13.31 -11.90
CA ALA A 236 15.02 12.22 -11.76
C ALA A 236 15.64 11.87 -13.12
N LEU A 237 15.21 10.76 -13.75
CA LEU A 237 15.62 10.40 -15.12
C LEU A 237 15.06 11.36 -16.17
N ALA A 238 13.94 12.02 -15.91
CA ALA A 238 13.46 13.15 -16.70
C ALA A 238 13.90 14.48 -16.06
N GLU A 239 14.35 15.44 -16.86
CA GLU A 239 14.70 16.80 -16.41
C GLU A 239 13.48 17.74 -16.35
N SER A 240 12.45 17.46 -17.16
CA SER A 240 11.20 18.20 -17.19
C SER A 240 10.08 17.36 -17.82
N TYR A 241 8.84 17.83 -17.65
CA TYR A 241 7.67 17.25 -18.30
C TYR A 241 6.62 18.33 -18.62
N GLU A 242 5.76 18.02 -19.58
CA GLU A 242 4.61 18.82 -19.99
C GLU A 242 3.36 17.94 -20.01
N ALA A 243 2.25 18.43 -19.47
CA ALA A 243 0.95 17.77 -19.54
C ALA A 243 0.01 18.53 -20.48
N SER A 244 -0.81 17.81 -21.25
CA SER A 244 -1.90 18.40 -22.03
C SER A 244 -2.99 18.97 -21.11
N ASP A 245 -3.80 19.89 -21.65
CA ASP A 245 -4.88 20.55 -20.89
C ASP A 245 -5.92 19.55 -20.33
N ASP A 246 -6.11 18.41 -20.99
CA ASP A 246 -6.99 17.32 -20.57
C ASP A 246 -6.32 16.28 -19.67
N LEU A 247 -5.01 16.44 -19.40
CA LEU A 247 -4.17 15.54 -18.60
C LEU A 247 -4.07 14.11 -19.15
N LEU A 248 -4.49 13.87 -20.40
CA LEU A 248 -4.44 12.56 -21.04
C LEU A 248 -3.13 12.30 -21.80
N THR A 249 -2.30 13.33 -21.99
CA THR A 249 -0.99 13.21 -22.64
C THR A 249 0.08 13.90 -21.80
N TRP A 250 1.14 13.15 -21.48
CA TRP A 250 2.31 13.65 -20.77
C TRP A 250 3.55 13.44 -21.63
N THR A 251 4.36 14.49 -21.78
CA THR A 251 5.64 14.45 -22.51
C THR A 251 6.77 14.64 -21.51
N PHE A 252 7.65 13.65 -21.38
CA PHE A 252 8.83 13.72 -20.52
C PHE A 252 10.09 13.98 -21.35
N HIS A 253 10.96 14.85 -20.86
CA HIS A 253 12.26 15.13 -21.46
C HIS A 253 13.34 14.43 -20.65
N LEU A 254 13.98 13.41 -21.25
CA LEU A 254 14.98 12.59 -20.55
C LEU A 254 16.30 13.33 -20.36
N ARG A 255 16.94 13.08 -19.21
CA ARG A 255 18.28 13.58 -18.90
C ARG A 255 19.29 13.00 -19.90
N PRO A 256 20.12 13.83 -20.56
CA PRO A 256 21.12 13.33 -21.49
C PRO A 256 22.29 12.64 -20.75
N GLY A 257 22.86 11.61 -21.38
CA GLY A 257 24.09 10.98 -20.91
C GLY A 257 23.92 10.02 -19.73
N VAL A 258 22.68 9.64 -19.39
CA VAL A 258 22.42 8.55 -18.44
C VAL A 258 22.80 7.22 -19.08
N THR A 259 23.47 6.36 -18.31
CA THR A 259 23.89 5.02 -18.73
C THR A 259 23.48 3.97 -17.71
N PHE A 260 23.10 2.79 -18.17
CA PHE A 260 22.94 1.60 -17.34
C PHE A 260 24.30 1.08 -16.85
N HIS A 261 24.28 0.17 -15.87
CA HIS A 261 25.50 -0.44 -15.30
C HIS A 261 26.34 -1.22 -16.32
N ASP A 262 25.76 -1.65 -17.44
CA ASP A 262 26.49 -2.31 -18.53
C ASP A 262 27.11 -1.32 -19.55
N GLY A 263 26.90 -0.02 -19.34
CA GLY A 263 27.40 1.07 -20.17
C GLY A 263 26.51 1.43 -21.37
N SER A 264 25.37 0.76 -21.57
CA SER A 264 24.38 1.18 -22.55
C SER A 264 23.75 2.52 -22.17
N ALA A 265 23.40 3.34 -23.16
CA ALA A 265 22.78 4.64 -22.92
C ALA A 265 21.27 4.48 -22.76
N LEU A 266 20.68 5.20 -21.81
CA LEU A 266 19.23 5.30 -21.66
C LEU A 266 18.63 6.10 -22.82
N ASP A 267 17.60 5.56 -23.45
CA ASP A 267 16.73 6.28 -24.37
C ASP A 267 15.23 6.06 -24.11
N ALA A 268 14.38 6.71 -24.90
CA ALA A 268 12.93 6.66 -24.72
C ALA A 268 12.34 5.25 -24.90
N ASN A 269 12.97 4.37 -25.68
CA ASN A 269 12.50 3.00 -25.86
C ASN A 269 12.67 2.17 -24.59
N ASP A 270 13.68 2.45 -23.76
CA ASP A 270 13.88 1.76 -22.49
C ASP A 270 12.78 2.10 -21.48
N VAL A 271 12.38 3.38 -21.46
CA VAL A 271 11.22 3.84 -20.69
C VAL A 271 9.96 3.14 -21.19
N VAL A 272 9.72 3.14 -22.50
CA VAL A 272 8.58 2.44 -23.11
C VAL A 272 8.60 0.95 -22.77
N MET A 273 9.76 0.30 -22.80
CA MET A 273 9.90 -1.11 -22.45
C MET A 273 9.46 -1.37 -21.00
N SER A 274 9.79 -0.48 -20.06
CA SER A 274 9.40 -0.59 -18.65
C SER A 274 7.88 -0.60 -18.46
N TYR A 275 7.12 0.12 -19.31
CA TYR A 275 5.66 0.06 -19.32
C TYR A 275 5.13 -1.14 -20.11
N LEU A 276 5.74 -1.48 -21.25
CA LEU A 276 5.29 -2.60 -22.09
C LEU A 276 5.37 -3.95 -21.38
N VAL A 277 6.39 -4.18 -20.54
CA VAL A 277 6.50 -5.44 -19.77
C VAL A 277 5.36 -5.60 -18.75
N GLN A 278 4.87 -4.49 -18.21
CA GLN A 278 3.73 -4.49 -17.28
C GLN A 278 2.40 -4.58 -18.04
N TRP A 279 2.31 -3.88 -19.18
CA TRP A 279 1.07 -3.74 -19.92
C TRP A 279 0.69 -4.98 -20.73
N ASP A 280 1.64 -5.59 -21.44
CA ASP A 280 1.37 -6.71 -22.37
C ASP A 280 1.59 -8.06 -21.68
N ALA A 281 0.49 -8.73 -21.33
CA ALA A 281 0.54 -10.04 -20.67
C ALA A 281 1.11 -11.16 -21.56
N SER A 282 1.29 -10.92 -22.87
CA SER A 282 1.99 -11.83 -23.77
C SER A 282 3.50 -11.58 -23.87
N ASN A 283 3.99 -10.50 -23.26
CA ASN A 283 5.41 -10.16 -23.27
C ASN A 283 6.21 -11.24 -22.52
N PRO A 284 7.34 -11.73 -23.08
CA PRO A 284 8.16 -12.75 -22.43
C PRO A 284 8.75 -12.31 -21.07
N LEU A 285 8.73 -11.01 -20.77
CA LEU A 285 9.18 -10.44 -19.50
C LEU A 285 8.01 -10.09 -18.55
N HIS A 286 6.77 -10.38 -18.92
CA HIS A 286 5.61 -10.28 -18.02
C HIS A 286 5.55 -11.52 -17.11
N VAL A 287 6.58 -11.68 -16.26
CA VAL A 287 6.87 -12.92 -15.52
C VAL A 287 7.16 -12.64 -14.04
N GLY A 288 6.33 -11.81 -13.43
CA GLY A 288 6.40 -11.54 -12.00
C GLY A 288 6.10 -12.76 -11.12
N ARG A 289 6.23 -12.57 -9.80
CA ARG A 289 6.00 -13.60 -8.79
C ARG A 289 4.56 -14.13 -8.86
N ASP A 290 3.58 -13.24 -8.95
CA ASP A 290 2.16 -13.59 -9.12
C ASP A 290 1.61 -13.19 -10.50
N GLY A 291 2.28 -12.26 -11.19
CA GLY A 291 1.91 -11.82 -12.53
C GLY A 291 0.66 -10.94 -12.55
N ASN A 292 0.26 -10.39 -11.41
CA ASN A 292 -0.91 -9.52 -11.30
C ASN A 292 -0.60 -8.08 -11.67
N PHE A 293 0.66 -7.62 -11.53
CA PHE A 293 1.11 -6.23 -11.69
C PHE A 293 0.07 -5.24 -11.16
N THR A 294 -0.34 -5.44 -9.90
CA THR A 294 -1.54 -4.82 -9.29
C THR A 294 -1.57 -3.30 -9.48
N TYR A 295 -0.43 -2.61 -9.30
CA TYR A 295 -0.36 -1.16 -9.49
C TYR A 295 -0.59 -0.73 -10.94
N PHE A 296 -0.05 -1.49 -11.92
CA PHE A 296 -0.29 -1.18 -13.32
C PHE A 296 -1.79 -1.26 -13.64
N GLN A 297 -2.47 -2.30 -13.17
CA GLN A 297 -3.93 -2.42 -13.33
C GLN A 297 -4.69 -1.33 -12.58
N ALA A 298 -4.27 -0.99 -11.36
CA ALA A 298 -4.91 0.07 -10.57
C ALA A 298 -4.84 1.44 -11.27
N PHE A 299 -3.71 1.77 -11.89
CA PHE A 299 -3.53 3.08 -12.54
C PHE A 299 -3.97 3.11 -14.01
N PHE A 300 -3.78 2.02 -14.76
CA PHE A 300 -3.99 1.95 -16.21
C PHE A 300 -5.12 1.00 -16.63
N THR A 301 -5.85 0.44 -15.67
CA THR A 301 -7.11 -0.31 -15.77
C THR A 301 -7.09 -1.68 -16.46
N ALA A 302 -6.27 -1.89 -17.50
CA ALA A 302 -6.31 -3.14 -18.27
C ALA A 302 -4.97 -3.50 -18.91
N PHE A 303 -4.69 -4.80 -18.97
CA PHE A 303 -3.59 -5.34 -19.76
C PHE A 303 -3.93 -5.44 -21.24
N LEU A 304 -2.92 -5.25 -22.08
CA LEU A 304 -2.91 -5.74 -23.44
C LEU A 304 -2.72 -7.27 -23.42
N ASN A 305 -3.47 -7.98 -24.27
CA ASN A 305 -3.41 -9.45 -24.38
C ASN A 305 -3.66 -10.20 -23.06
N ALA A 306 -4.52 -9.66 -22.18
CA ALA A 306 -4.89 -10.31 -20.92
C ALA A 306 -5.32 -11.78 -21.15
N PRO A 307 -4.95 -12.72 -20.24
CA PRO A 307 -5.44 -14.09 -20.28
C PRO A 307 -6.99 -14.10 -20.31
N SER A 308 -7.58 -15.10 -20.98
CA SER A 308 -9.03 -15.28 -20.91
C SER A 308 -9.45 -15.63 -19.49
N GLU A 309 -10.43 -14.90 -18.94
CA GLU A 309 -11.13 -15.21 -17.68
C GLU A 309 -11.68 -16.64 -17.63
#